data_AF-A0A5D2RDG7-F1
#
_entry.id   AF-A0A5D2RDG7-F1
#
_cell.length_a   1.000
_cell.length_b   1.000
_cell.length_c   1.000
_cell.angle_alpha   90.00
_cell.angle_beta   90.00
_cell.angle_gamma   90.00
#
_symmetry.space_group_name_H-M   'P 1'
#
loop_
_entity.id
_entity.type
_entity.pdbx_description
1 polymer ?
#
loop_
_entity_poly.entity_id
_entity_poly.type
_entity_poly.pdbx_seq_one_letter_code
_entity_poly.pdbx_strand_id
1 'polypeptide(L)'
;MHMQFSESEPVMKELCSKILTPTDVRVRLSFPTATTREHFKLLEGSQSLDFQVRDSYSKVWTFRLCTGKNGHLKPVLTKGWRDFVKRMGLKVGDKVIFVVHGNHNDQLGIQVKRNIKLLGNEHWVDL
;
A
#
# COMPACT_ATOMS: atom_id res chain seq x y z
N MET A 1 24.31 8.74 35.40
CA MET A 1 23.00 8.24 34.91
C MET A 1 23.00 8.35 33.39
N HIS A 2 23.28 7.25 32.69
CA HIS A 2 23.05 7.18 31.25
C HIS A 2 21.60 6.73 31.05
N MET A 3 20.73 7.65 30.63
CA MET A 3 19.41 7.29 30.13
C MET A 3 19.58 6.86 28.68
N GLN A 4 19.58 5.55 28.41
CA GLN A 4 19.34 5.04 27.07
C GLN A 4 17.89 5.32 26.73
N PHE A 5 17.64 6.19 25.74
CA PHE A 5 16.35 6.25 25.07
C PHE A 5 16.18 4.92 24.34
N SER A 6 15.29 4.06 24.84
CA SER A 6 14.77 2.95 24.05
C SER A 6 13.90 3.56 22.95
N GLU A 7 14.45 3.67 21.74
CA GLU A 7 13.63 3.86 20.55
C GLU A 7 12.76 2.61 20.41
N SER A 8 11.54 2.68 20.94
CA SER A 8 10.51 1.67 20.68
C SER A 8 10.33 1.56 19.16
N GLU A 9 10.48 0.35 18.61
CA GLU A 9 10.20 0.05 17.21
C GLU A 9 8.94 0.78 16.74
N PRO A 10 8.96 1.48 15.59
CA PRO A 10 7.79 2.20 15.11
C PRO A 10 6.64 1.21 14.93
N VAL A 11 5.55 1.44 15.67
CA VAL A 11 4.36 0.58 15.57
C VAL A 11 3.75 0.78 14.19
N MET A 12 4.03 -0.16 13.29
CA MET A 12 3.41 -0.23 11.97
C MET A 12 2.15 -1.08 12.05
N LYS A 13 1.00 -0.49 11.71
CA LYS A 13 -0.26 -1.20 11.62
C LYS A 13 -0.62 -1.44 10.15
N GLU A 14 -0.84 -2.69 9.76
CA GLU A 14 -1.37 -3.01 8.43
C GLU A 14 -2.78 -2.42 8.28
N LEU A 15 -2.98 -1.58 7.26
CA LEU A 15 -4.33 -1.19 6.81
C LEU A 15 -4.94 -2.27 5.94
N CYS A 16 -4.15 -2.77 4.98
CA CYS A 16 -4.56 -3.82 4.07
C CYS A 16 -3.38 -4.41 3.31
N SER A 17 -3.59 -5.61 2.79
CA SER A 17 -2.68 -6.23 1.85
C SER A 17 -3.40 -6.93 0.71
N LYS A 18 -2.68 -7.15 -0.39
CA LYS A 18 -3.23 -7.79 -1.59
C LYS A 18 -2.14 -8.52 -2.38
N ILE A 19 -2.45 -9.74 -2.82
CA ILE A 19 -1.71 -10.44 -3.87
C ILE A 19 -2.12 -9.88 -5.24
N LEU A 20 -1.15 -9.39 -6.00
CA LEU A 20 -1.41 -8.70 -7.26
C LEU A 20 -1.91 -9.66 -8.35
N THR A 21 -3.04 -9.30 -8.94
CA THR A 21 -3.63 -9.97 -10.10
C THR A 21 -3.08 -9.40 -11.42
N PRO A 22 -3.34 -10.04 -12.59
CA PRO A 22 -2.98 -9.47 -13.88
C PRO A 22 -3.52 -8.05 -14.10
N THR A 23 -4.75 -7.77 -13.65
CA THR A 23 -5.35 -6.42 -13.76
C THR A 23 -4.62 -5.40 -12.90
N ASP A 24 -4.19 -5.81 -11.70
CA ASP A 24 -3.45 -4.92 -10.79
C ASP A 24 -2.12 -4.51 -11.42
N VAL A 25 -1.38 -5.45 -11.99
CA VAL A 25 -0.07 -5.16 -12.62
C VAL A 25 -0.22 -4.38 -13.92
N ARG A 26 -1.20 -4.74 -14.76
CA ARG A 26 -1.29 -4.20 -16.14
C ARG A 26 -2.10 -2.93 -16.25
N VAL A 27 -3.10 -2.74 -15.37
CA VAL A 27 -4.12 -1.69 -15.52
C VAL A 27 -4.17 -0.79 -14.29
N ARG A 28 -4.69 -1.29 -13.17
CA ARG A 28 -4.98 -0.51 -11.95
C ARG A 28 -5.13 -1.44 -10.75
N LEU A 29 -4.72 -1.00 -9.56
CA LEU A 29 -4.94 -1.75 -8.32
C LEU A 29 -6.38 -1.60 -7.86
N SER A 30 -7.14 -2.68 -7.72
CA SER A 30 -8.38 -2.63 -6.93
C SER A 30 -8.03 -2.60 -5.45
N PHE A 31 -8.37 -1.48 -4.80
CA PHE A 31 -8.08 -1.23 -3.40
C PHE A 31 -9.20 -1.80 -2.51
N PRO A 32 -8.90 -2.37 -1.33
CA PRO A 32 -9.92 -2.94 -0.46
C PRO A 32 -10.97 -1.91 0.01
N THR A 33 -12.26 -2.25 -0.16
CA THR A 33 -13.38 -1.36 0.14
C THR A 33 -13.52 -1.06 1.64
N ALA A 34 -13.32 -2.04 2.51
CA ALA A 34 -13.42 -1.85 3.96
C ALA A 34 -12.40 -0.81 4.45
N THR A 35 -11.14 -0.99 4.07
CA THR A 35 -10.04 -0.05 4.33
C THR A 35 -10.33 1.36 3.82
N THR A 36 -10.94 1.46 2.63
CA THR A 36 -11.33 2.76 2.06
C THR A 36 -12.33 3.50 2.96
N ARG A 37 -13.34 2.79 3.49
CA ARG A 37 -14.37 3.40 4.35
C ARG A 37 -13.82 3.84 5.70
N GLU A 38 -12.93 3.05 6.30
CA GLU A 38 -12.43 3.30 7.65
C GLU A 38 -11.36 4.39 7.70
N HIS A 39 -10.43 4.39 6.74
CA HIS A 39 -9.23 5.24 6.77
C HIS A 39 -9.27 6.43 5.82
N PHE A 40 -10.09 6.37 4.76
CA PHE A 40 -10.19 7.44 3.76
C PHE A 40 -11.56 8.12 3.80
N LYS A 41 -12.03 8.44 5.02
CA LYS A 41 -13.30 9.16 5.31
C LYS A 41 -13.50 10.43 4.47
N LEU A 42 -12.43 11.00 3.90
CA LEU A 42 -12.39 12.12 2.96
C LEU A 42 -13.14 11.93 1.62
N LEU A 43 -13.62 10.72 1.32
CA LEU A 43 -14.43 10.48 0.11
C LEU A 43 -15.91 10.88 0.27
N GLU A 44 -16.33 11.38 1.44
CA GLU A 44 -17.64 12.00 1.62
C GLU A 44 -17.73 13.31 0.80
N GLY A 45 -18.17 13.18 -0.45
CA GLY A 45 -18.40 14.29 -1.39
C GLY A 45 -17.42 14.34 -2.57
N SER A 46 -16.28 13.66 -2.51
CA SER A 46 -15.32 13.58 -3.62
C SER A 46 -15.28 12.20 -4.26
N GLN A 47 -15.16 12.16 -5.59
CA GLN A 47 -15.00 10.91 -6.37
C GLN A 47 -13.56 10.40 -6.38
N SER A 48 -12.60 11.19 -5.87
CA SER A 48 -11.20 10.78 -5.80
C SER A 48 -10.40 11.51 -4.73
N LEU A 49 -9.32 10.88 -4.26
CA LEU A 49 -8.39 11.41 -3.29
C LEU A 49 -6.95 11.10 -3.71
N ASP A 50 -6.10 12.14 -3.74
CA ASP A 50 -4.66 11.96 -3.86
C ASP A 50 -4.06 11.79 -2.45
N PHE A 51 -3.22 10.78 -2.26
CA PHE A 51 -2.53 10.52 -1.01
C PHE A 51 -1.10 10.08 -1.27
N GLN A 52 -0.23 10.30 -0.28
CA GLN A 52 1.17 9.94 -0.34
C GLN A 52 1.44 8.73 0.56
N VAL A 53 2.31 7.83 0.08
CA VAL A 53 2.86 6.73 0.88
C VAL A 53 4.38 6.73 0.78
N ARG A 54 5.04 6.27 1.84
CA ARG A 54 6.50 6.07 1.87
C ARG A 54 6.84 4.59 1.74
N ASP A 55 7.83 4.24 0.92
CA ASP A 55 8.36 2.88 0.85
C ASP A 55 9.50 2.62 1.86
N SER A 56 9.98 1.37 1.90
CA SER A 56 11.10 0.94 2.75
C SER A 56 12.40 1.70 2.50
N TYR A 57 12.57 2.28 1.31
CA TYR A 57 13.73 3.09 0.92
C TYR A 57 13.51 4.58 1.17
N SER A 58 12.51 4.93 1.98
CA SER A 58 12.12 6.31 2.29
C SER A 58 11.66 7.14 1.08
N LYS A 59 11.38 6.53 -0.06
CA LYS A 59 10.88 7.23 -1.23
C LYS A 59 9.37 7.42 -1.12
N VAL A 60 8.92 8.62 -1.51
CA VAL A 60 7.51 9.01 -1.47
C VAL A 60 6.85 8.76 -2.82
N TRP A 61 5.68 8.13 -2.78
CA TRP A 61 4.83 7.84 -3.92
C TRP A 61 3.48 8.50 -3.74
N THR A 62 2.99 9.17 -4.77
CA THR A 62 1.63 9.77 -4.76
C THR A 62 0.69 8.91 -5.58
N PHE A 63 -0.40 8.46 -4.97
CA PHE A 63 -1.45 7.69 -5.63
C PHE A 63 -2.78 8.45 -5.64
N ARG A 64 -3.59 8.19 -6.66
CA ARG A 64 -5.00 8.64 -6.70
C ARG A 64 -5.93 7.47 -6.46
N LEU A 65 -6.65 7.50 -5.35
CA LEU A 65 -7.76 6.60 -5.06
C LEU A 65 -9.03 7.17 -5.72
N CYS A 66 -9.71 6.37 -6.54
CA CYS A 66 -11.01 6.71 -7.09
C CYS A 66 -12.06 5.75 -6.56
N THR A 67 -13.15 6.26 -6.01
CA THR A 67 -14.40 5.52 -5.82
C THR A 67 -15.27 5.78 -7.04
N GLY A 68 -15.84 4.75 -7.65
CA GLY A 68 -16.66 4.98 -8.84
C GLY A 68 -18.00 5.64 -8.49
N LYS A 69 -18.65 6.21 -9.50
CA LYS A 69 -19.97 6.86 -9.37
C LYS A 69 -21.03 5.88 -8.86
N ASN A 70 -21.98 6.40 -8.08
CA ASN A 70 -23.18 5.70 -7.61
C ASN A 70 -22.93 4.55 -6.61
N GLY A 71 -21.84 4.57 -5.83
CA GLY A 71 -21.69 3.70 -4.65
C GLY A 71 -21.44 2.20 -4.92
N HIS A 72 -21.39 1.77 -6.18
CA HIS A 72 -21.31 0.35 -6.55
C HIS A 72 -19.95 -0.12 -7.12
N LEU A 73 -18.99 0.78 -7.33
CA LEU A 73 -17.70 0.42 -7.92
C LEU A 73 -16.61 0.30 -6.85
N LYS A 74 -15.91 -0.85 -6.88
CA LYS A 74 -14.73 -1.11 -6.03
C LYS A 74 -13.72 0.04 -6.18
N PRO A 75 -13.16 0.58 -5.08
CA PRO A 75 -12.17 1.64 -5.16
C PRO A 75 -10.92 1.16 -5.90
N VAL A 76 -10.30 2.06 -6.66
CA VAL A 76 -9.12 1.73 -7.49
C VAL A 76 -8.04 2.80 -7.37
N LEU A 77 -6.78 2.38 -7.36
CA LEU A 77 -5.65 3.29 -7.53
C LEU A 77 -5.39 3.52 -9.03
N THR A 78 -5.43 4.77 -9.46
CA THR A 78 -5.29 5.16 -10.86
C THR A 78 -3.93 5.83 -11.11
N LYS A 79 -3.78 7.10 -10.72
CA LYS A 79 -2.53 7.86 -10.86
C LYS A 79 -1.43 7.27 -9.99
N GLY A 80 -0.19 7.28 -10.49
CA GLY A 80 1.02 6.86 -9.78
C GLY A 80 1.21 5.34 -9.66
N TRP A 81 0.15 4.55 -9.67
CA TRP A 81 0.22 3.10 -9.48
C TRP A 81 1.03 2.38 -10.56
N ARG A 82 0.77 2.66 -11.85
CA ARG A 82 1.51 2.01 -12.95
C ARG A 82 3.00 2.36 -12.96
N ASP A 83 3.34 3.58 -12.53
CA ASP A 83 4.74 4.00 -12.44
C ASP A 83 5.45 3.33 -11.26
N PHE A 84 4.74 3.15 -10.14
CA PHE A 84 5.20 2.34 -9.02
C PHE A 84 5.46 0.89 -9.43
N VAL A 85 4.49 0.25 -10.10
CA VAL A 85 4.62 -1.13 -10.63
C VAL A 85 5.88 -1.27 -11.49
N LYS A 86 6.10 -0.36 -12.43
CA LYS A 86 7.26 -0.39 -13.33
C LYS A 86 8.57 -0.21 -12.58
N ARG A 87 8.64 0.79 -11.69
CA ARG A 87 9.89 1.16 -10.99
C ARG A 87 10.28 0.15 -9.91
N MET A 88 9.31 -0.46 -9.23
CA MET A 88 9.55 -1.53 -8.25
C MET A 88 9.63 -2.91 -8.91
N GLY A 89 9.44 -3.00 -10.23
CA GLY A 89 9.48 -4.26 -10.98
C GLY A 89 8.45 -5.29 -10.51
N LEU A 90 7.24 -4.85 -10.17
CA LEU A 90 6.19 -5.71 -9.62
C LEU A 90 5.65 -6.68 -10.65
N LYS A 91 5.28 -7.87 -10.19
CA LYS A 91 4.78 -8.99 -10.98
C LYS A 91 3.48 -9.54 -10.38
N VAL A 92 2.75 -10.29 -11.19
CA VAL A 92 1.58 -11.04 -10.73
C VAL A 92 2.04 -12.03 -9.65
N GLY A 93 1.33 -12.07 -8.53
CA GLY A 93 1.69 -12.89 -7.36
C GLY A 93 2.52 -12.15 -6.30
N ASP A 94 3.07 -10.97 -6.58
CA ASP A 94 3.67 -10.15 -5.52
C ASP A 94 2.59 -9.69 -4.53
N LYS A 95 2.96 -9.50 -3.27
CA LYS A 95 2.09 -8.97 -2.22
C LYS A 95 2.44 -7.51 -1.97
N VAL A 96 1.44 -6.64 -2.01
CA VAL A 96 1.56 -5.24 -1.58
C VAL A 96 0.82 -5.06 -0.26
N ILE A 97 1.43 -4.32 0.66
CA ILE A 97 0.92 -4.09 2.02
C ILE A 97 0.94 -2.58 2.27
N PHE A 98 -0.22 -2.00 2.59
CA PHE A 98 -0.33 -0.61 3.03
C PHE A 98 -0.37 -0.57 4.56
N VAL A 99 0.38 0.35 5.16
CA VAL A 99 0.53 0.47 6.62
C VAL A 99 0.33 1.91 7.10
N VAL A 100 -0.04 2.09 8.38
CA VAL A 100 0.03 3.37 9.10
C VAL A 100 1.19 3.28 10.09
N HIS A 101 2.05 4.30 10.13
CA HIS A 101 3.09 4.45 11.13
C HIS A 101 2.57 5.23 12.34
N GLY A 102 2.30 4.54 13.45
CA GLY A 102 1.65 5.12 14.65
C GLY A 102 2.46 6.17 15.40
N ASN A 103 3.77 6.29 15.12
CA ASN A 103 4.67 7.22 15.81
C ASN A 103 4.97 8.49 14.98
N HIS A 104 4.48 8.58 13.74
CA HIS A 104 4.79 9.66 12.79
C HIS A 104 3.52 10.26 12.18
N ASN A 105 2.66 10.89 12.99
CA ASN A 105 1.44 11.57 12.54
C ASN A 105 0.54 10.71 11.61
N ASP A 106 0.47 9.40 11.87
CA ASP A 106 -0.25 8.44 11.03
C ASP A 106 0.18 8.43 9.54
N GLN A 107 1.47 8.65 9.26
CA GLN A 107 1.99 8.59 7.90
C GLN A 107 1.70 7.22 7.27
N LEU A 108 1.23 7.23 6.01
CA LEU A 108 0.99 6.01 5.25
C LEU A 108 2.30 5.45 4.68
N GLY A 109 2.46 4.14 4.76
CA GLY A 109 3.55 3.38 4.18
C GLY A 109 3.07 2.36 3.16
N ILE A 110 4.00 1.91 2.31
CA ILE A 110 3.79 0.79 1.39
C ILE A 110 4.99 -0.17 1.46
N GLN A 111 4.70 -1.45 1.61
CA GLN A 111 5.69 -2.53 1.56
C GLN A 111 5.33 -3.49 0.44
N VAL A 112 6.35 -4.14 -0.11
CA VAL A 112 6.20 -5.11 -1.20
C VAL A 112 6.94 -6.38 -0.83
N LYS A 113 6.27 -7.52 -0.95
CA LYS A 113 6.85 -8.84 -0.76
C LYS A 113 6.71 -9.70 -2.01
N ARG A 114 7.73 -10.46 -2.34
CA ARG A 114 7.71 -11.45 -3.42
C ARG A 114 7.87 -12.85 -2.86
N ASN A 115 7.02 -13.78 -3.32
CA ASN A 115 7.23 -15.20 -3.06
C ASN A 115 8.32 -15.72 -3.99
N ILE A 116 9.37 -16.28 -3.41
CA ILE A 116 10.44 -16.98 -4.12
C ILE A 116 10.45 -18.44 -3.67
N LYS A 117 10.56 -19.35 -4.64
CA LYS A 117 10.73 -20.78 -4.37
C LYS A 117 12.21 -21.12 -4.41
N LEU A 118 12.75 -21.50 -3.27
CA LEU A 118 14.14 -21.92 -3.11
C LEU A 118 14.15 -23.35 -2.58
N LEU A 119 14.80 -24.26 -3.31
CA LEU A 119 14.96 -25.67 -2.91
C LEU A 119 13.64 -26.37 -2.57
N GLY A 120 12.56 -26.03 -3.28
CA GLY A 120 11.23 -26.61 -3.05
C GLY A 120 10.36 -25.85 -2.04
N ASN A 121 10.93 -24.93 -1.25
CA ASN A 121 10.26 -24.19 -0.19
C ASN A 121 9.93 -22.74 -0.58
N GLU A 122 8.77 -22.26 -0.15
CA GLU A 122 8.32 -20.90 -0.40
C GLU A 122 8.83 -19.92 0.66
N HIS A 123 9.34 -18.77 0.22
CA HIS A 123 9.80 -17.70 1.08
C HIS A 123 9.28 -16.35 0.57
N TRP A 124 8.80 -15.51 1.48
CA TRP A 124 8.40 -14.14 1.16
C TRP A 124 9.53 -13.19 1.50
N VAL A 125 10.06 -12.49 0.51
CA VAL A 125 11.16 -11.51 0.66
C VAL A 125 10.65 -10.11 0.38
N ASP A 126 11.15 -9.13 1.12
CA ASP A 126 10.90 -7.71 0.84
C ASP A 126 11.61 -7.27 -0.44
N LEU A 127 10.97 -6.39 -1.22
CA LEU A 127 11.54 -5.76 -2.42
C LEU A 127 11.98 -4.32 -2.14
#